data_AF-A0A7S4JDI6-F1
#
_entry.id   AF-A0A7S4JDI6-F1
#
_cell.length_a   1.000
_cell.length_b   1.000
_cell.length_c   1.000
_cell.angle_alpha   90.00
_cell.angle_beta   90.00
_cell.angle_gamma   90.00
#
_symmetry.space_group_name_H-M   'P 1'
#
loop_
_entity.id
_entity.type
_entity.pdbx_description
1 polymer ?
#
loop_
_entity_poly.entity_id
_entity_poly.type
_entity_poly.pdbx_seq_one_letter_code
_entity_poly.pdbx_strand_id
1 'polypeptide(L)'
;GRIMVALTDVTALDAHMASNSYVEGFTPSQKDVSVFKAMAEPAASFVHALRWYKHIASFSEAKVAGLPGKFETLAAAASAPAPAPAPAPAPAPADTPKKE
;
A
#
# COMPACT_ATOMS: atom_id res chain seq x y z
N GLY A 1 12.43 -8.22 -4.51
CA GLY A 1 13.20 -9.25 -3.80
C GLY A 1 13.01 -9.20 -2.28
N ARG A 2 14.12 -9.21 -1.51
CA ARG A 2 14.13 -9.59 -0.09
C ARG A 2 13.45 -8.61 0.88
N ILE A 3 13.54 -7.31 0.59
CA ILE A 3 12.95 -6.25 1.45
C ILE A 3 11.41 -6.31 1.41
N MET A 4 10.82 -6.52 0.23
CA MET A 4 9.36 -6.58 0.11
C MET A 4 8.77 -7.78 0.85
N VAL A 5 9.46 -8.93 0.86
CA VAL A 5 9.02 -10.13 1.61
C VAL A 5 9.04 -9.90 3.12
N ALA A 6 9.96 -9.08 3.65
CA ALA A 6 9.93 -8.73 5.06
C ALA A 6 8.73 -7.84 5.42
N LEU A 7 8.32 -6.97 4.50
CA LEU A 7 7.21 -6.03 4.70
C LEU A 7 5.82 -6.68 4.59
N THR A 8 5.72 -7.99 4.32
CA THR A 8 4.44 -8.71 4.48
C THR A 8 4.17 -9.09 5.93
N ASP A 9 5.16 -8.97 6.82
CA ASP A 9 4.93 -9.00 8.26
C ASP A 9 4.38 -7.63 8.71
N VAL A 10 3.25 -7.65 9.41
CA VAL A 10 2.53 -6.43 9.81
C VAL A 10 3.33 -5.56 10.77
N THR A 11 4.17 -6.16 11.63
CA THR A 11 5.00 -5.43 12.59
C THR A 11 6.14 -4.72 11.87
N ALA A 12 6.80 -5.43 10.95
CA ALA A 12 7.84 -4.85 10.10
C ALA A 12 7.28 -3.73 9.21
N LEU A 13 6.08 -3.92 8.65
CA LEU A 13 5.42 -2.91 7.85
C LEU A 13 5.07 -1.67 8.66
N ASP A 14 4.50 -1.82 9.85
CA ASP A 14 4.12 -0.69 10.71
C ASP A 14 5.34 0.17 11.08
N ALA A 15 6.44 -0.49 11.46
CA ALA A 15 7.71 0.19 11.73
C ALA A 15 8.26 0.91 10.50
N HIS A 16 8.18 0.30 9.31
CA HIS A 16 8.60 0.95 8.07
C HIS A 16 7.72 2.17 7.73
N MET A 17 6.40 2.04 7.87
CA MET A 17 5.42 3.09 7.56
C MET A 17 5.41 4.24 8.57
N ALA A 18 6.07 4.08 9.72
CA ALA A 18 6.29 5.15 10.69
C ALA A 18 7.12 6.30 10.09
N SER A 19 8.13 5.97 9.27
CA SER A 19 9.04 6.94 8.64
C SER A 19 8.84 7.06 7.13
N ASN A 20 8.00 6.20 6.54
CA ASN A 20 7.77 6.15 5.10
C ASN A 20 6.28 6.18 4.76
N SER A 21 5.94 6.76 3.61
CA SER A 21 4.56 6.79 3.12
C SER A 21 4.21 5.58 2.23
N TYR A 22 5.24 4.93 1.68
CA TYR A 22 5.14 3.83 0.71
C TYR A 22 6.25 2.80 0.93
N VAL A 23 6.12 1.64 0.28
CA VAL A 23 7.12 0.55 0.33
C VAL A 23 8.48 1.04 -0.19
N GLU A 24 8.48 1.97 -1.14
CA GLU A 24 9.68 2.63 -1.64
C GLU A 24 9.37 4.06 -2.09
N GLY A 25 10.27 4.99 -1.78
CA GLY A 25 10.15 6.39 -2.21
C GLY A 25 8.98 7.14 -1.57
N PHE A 26 8.54 8.19 -2.26
CA PHE A 26 7.51 9.12 -1.78
C PHE A 26 6.23 9.09 -2.61
N THR A 27 6.15 8.20 -3.60
CA THR A 27 4.99 8.03 -4.49
C THR A 27 4.56 6.57 -4.53
N PRO A 28 3.28 6.29 -4.77
CA PRO A 28 2.81 4.91 -4.84
C PRO A 28 3.42 4.18 -6.04
N SER A 29 3.74 2.90 -5.85
CA SER A 29 4.39 2.08 -6.86
C SER A 29 3.77 0.67 -6.93
N GLN A 30 4.15 -0.11 -7.95
CA GLN A 30 3.76 -1.53 -8.03
C GLN A 30 4.24 -2.36 -6.84
N LYS A 31 5.29 -1.91 -6.13
CA LYS A 31 5.78 -2.60 -4.92
C LYS A 31 4.77 -2.52 -3.78
N ASP A 32 4.06 -1.39 -3.66
CA ASP A 32 2.98 -1.24 -2.69
C ASP A 32 1.84 -2.22 -3.00
N VAL A 33 1.49 -2.37 -4.28
CA VAL A 33 0.47 -3.32 -4.74
C VAL A 33 0.88 -4.77 -4.44
N SER A 34 2.16 -5.09 -4.64
CA SER A 34 2.73 -6.40 -4.33
C SER A 34 2.62 -6.76 -2.85
N VAL A 35 3.02 -5.84 -1.96
CA VAL A 35 2.92 -6.06 -0.52
C VAL A 35 1.46 -6.11 -0.10
N PHE A 36 0.63 -5.18 -0.59
CA PHE A 36 -0.81 -5.09 -0.29
C PHE A 36 -1.56 -6.39 -0.64
N LYS A 37 -1.30 -6.97 -1.82
CA LYS A 37 -1.94 -8.22 -2.25
C LYS A 37 -1.47 -9.46 -1.47
N ALA A 38 -0.33 -9.40 -0.81
CA ALA A 38 0.24 -10.51 -0.06
C ALA A 38 -0.19 -10.53 1.41
N MET A 39 -0.99 -9.56 1.85
CA MET A 39 -1.37 -9.38 3.24
C MET A 39 -2.85 -9.04 3.43
N ALA A 40 -3.35 -9.31 4.64
CA ALA A 40 -4.70 -8.94 5.07
C ALA A 40 -4.72 -7.56 5.75
N GLU A 41 -5.91 -7.03 6.00
CA GLU A 41 -6.09 -5.75 6.71
C GLU A 41 -5.43 -5.80 8.11
N PRO A 42 -4.51 -4.87 8.44
CA PRO A 42 -3.88 -4.80 9.75
C PRO A 42 -4.87 -4.49 10.89
N ALA A 43 -4.56 -4.93 12.10
CA ALA A 43 -5.31 -4.53 13.30
C ALA A 43 -5.13 -3.02 13.59
N ALA A 44 -6.11 -2.41 14.25
CA ALA A 44 -6.09 -0.98 14.61
C ALA A 44 -4.91 -0.56 15.51
N SER A 45 -4.25 -1.51 16.18
CA SER A 45 -3.01 -1.27 16.93
C SER A 45 -1.82 -0.89 16.06
N PHE A 46 -1.81 -1.31 14.79
CA PHE A 46 -0.77 -0.99 13.81
C PHE A 46 -1.21 0.21 12.97
N VAL A 47 -1.19 1.38 13.60
CA VAL A 47 -1.77 2.61 13.06
C VAL A 47 -1.14 3.05 11.73
N HIS A 48 0.16 2.81 11.54
CA HIS A 48 0.89 3.23 10.34
C HIS A 48 0.68 2.25 9.19
N ALA A 49 0.74 0.95 9.49
CA ALA A 49 0.40 -0.10 8.54
C ALA A 49 -1.06 0.02 8.08
N LEU A 50 -2.00 0.24 9.02
CA LEU A 50 -3.42 0.37 8.70
C LEU A 50 -3.71 1.61 7.85
N ARG A 51 -3.08 2.75 8.15
CA ARG A 51 -3.17 3.97 7.32
C ARG A 51 -2.73 3.68 5.90
N TRP A 52 -1.56 3.08 5.72
CA TRP A 52 -1.05 2.72 4.38
C TRP A 52 -1.97 1.71 3.70
N TYR A 53 -2.40 0.66 4.39
CA TYR A 53 -3.26 -0.38 3.82
C TYR A 53 -4.56 0.20 3.29
N LYS A 54 -5.24 1.04 4.08
CA LYS A 54 -6.48 1.72 3.66
C LYS A 54 -6.26 2.67 2.48
N HIS A 55 -5.10 3.32 2.42
CA HIS A 55 -4.72 4.18 1.30
C HIS A 55 -4.51 3.39 0.00
N ILE A 56 -3.77 2.27 0.04
CA ILE A 56 -3.57 1.43 -1.15
C ILE A 56 -4.88 0.73 -1.55
N ALA A 57 -5.68 0.28 -0.58
CA ALA A 57 -7.01 -0.30 -0.80
C ALA A 57 -7.98 0.67 -1.52
N SER A 58 -7.78 1.98 -1.38
CA SER A 58 -8.63 2.98 -2.00
C SER A 58 -8.33 3.20 -3.50
N PHE A 59 -7.34 2.51 -4.07
CA PHE A 59 -6.95 2.73 -5.46
C PHE A 59 -7.82 1.91 -6.41
N SER A 60 -8.26 2.54 -7.50
CA SER A 60 -8.94 1.85 -8.58
C SER A 60 -7.99 0.97 -9.37
N GLU A 61 -8.51 -0.04 -10.06
CA GLU A 61 -7.71 -0.91 -10.94
C GLU A 61 -6.97 -0.11 -12.02
N ALA A 62 -7.60 0.92 -12.59
CA ALA A 62 -6.96 1.82 -13.54
C ALA A 62 -5.77 2.57 -12.93
N LYS A 63 -5.91 3.04 -11.68
CA LYS A 63 -4.81 3.69 -10.96
C LYS A 63 -3.69 2.69 -10.67
N VAL A 64 -4.04 1.50 -10.19
CA VAL A 64 -3.10 0.41 -9.92
C VAL A 64 -2.33 0.03 -11.18
N ALA A 65 -2.98 -0.05 -12.34
CA ALA A 65 -2.32 -0.35 -13.63
C ALA A 65 -1.38 0.77 -14.08
N GLY A 66 -1.66 2.02 -13.73
CA GLY A 66 -0.83 3.19 -14.06
C GLY A 66 0.32 3.46 -13.10
N LEU A 67 0.46 2.71 -11.99
CA LEU A 67 1.54 2.94 -11.04
C LEU A 67 2.90 2.54 -11.61
N PRO A 68 3.96 3.33 -11.35
CA PRO A 68 5.31 3.03 -11.81
C PRO A 68 5.89 1.79 -11.10
N GLY A 69 6.89 1.18 -11.74
CA GLY A 69 7.63 0.03 -11.21
C GLY A 69 7.15 -1.31 -11.76
N LYS A 70 7.60 -2.40 -11.12
CA LYS A 70 7.24 -3.77 -11.49
C LYS A 70 6.51 -4.45 -10.34
N PHE A 71 5.39 -5.08 -10.67
CA PHE A 71 4.68 -5.95 -9.74
C PHE A 71 5.48 -7.24 -9.56
N GLU A 72 5.71 -7.60 -8.30
CA GLU A 72 6.24 -8.90 -7.91
C GLU A 72 5.17 -9.68 -7.15
N THR A 73 4.94 -10.94 -7.52
CA THR A 73 4.11 -11.83 -6.71
C THR A 73 4.90 -12.24 -5.49
N LEU A 74 4.47 -11.81 -4.31
CA LEU A 74 4.97 -12.32 -3.04
C LEU A 74 4.14 -13.52 -2.64
N ALA A 75 4.79 -14.57 -2.15
CA ALA A 75 4.09 -15.73 -1.61
C ALA A 75 3.21 -15.25 -0.44
N ALA A 76 1.90 -15.28 -0.63
CA ALA A 76 0.96 -14.82 0.38
C ALA A 76 1.07 -15.71 1.63
N ALA A 77 1.12 -15.09 2.80
CA ALA A 77 0.66 -15.77 4.01
C ALA A 77 -0.84 -16.01 3.80
N ALA A 78 -1.21 -17.23 3.43
CA ALA A 78 -2.53 -17.59 2.94
C ALA A 78 -3.66 -17.13 3.88
N SER A 79 -4.50 -16.18 3.44
CA SER A 79 -5.97 -16.23 3.58
C SER A 79 -6.70 -15.08 2.88
N ALA A 80 -7.65 -15.49 2.03
CA ALA A 80 -8.90 -14.84 1.61
C ALA A 80 -8.91 -13.84 0.42
N PRO A 81 -9.97 -13.89 -0.41
CA PRO A 81 -10.11 -13.10 -1.64
C PRO A 81 -10.50 -11.65 -1.34
N ALA A 82 -10.08 -10.75 -2.23
CA ALA A 82 -10.31 -9.31 -2.15
C ALA A 82 -11.80 -8.95 -1.96
N PRO A 83 -12.16 -8.04 -1.03
CA PRO A 83 -13.51 -7.53 -0.94
C PRO A 83 -13.77 -6.54 -2.09
N ALA A 84 -14.96 -6.64 -2.68
CA ALA A 84 -15.46 -5.74 -3.70
C ALA A 84 -15.58 -4.29 -3.18
N PRO A 85 -15.38 -3.26 -4.03
CA PRO A 85 -15.29 -1.87 -3.59
C PRO A 85 -16.68 -1.29 -3.27
N ALA A 86 -16.82 -0.74 -2.06
CA ALA A 86 -17.92 0.14 -1.66
C ALA A 86 -17.57 1.62 -1.95
N PRO A 87 -18.56 2.51 -2.17
CA PRO A 87 -18.36 3.80 -2.81
C PRO A 87 -17.70 4.85 -1.90
N ALA A 88 -16.88 5.71 -2.51
CA ALA A 88 -16.06 6.74 -1.87
C ALA A 88 -16.80 8.06 -1.58
N PRO A 89 -16.42 8.82 -0.54
CA PRO A 89 -16.51 10.28 -0.55
C PRO A 89 -15.24 10.92 -1.15
N ALA A 90 -15.44 12.08 -1.76
CA ALA A 90 -14.57 12.81 -2.69
C ALA A 90 -13.18 13.26 -2.17
N PRO A 91 -12.19 13.52 -3.06
CA PRO A 91 -10.80 13.75 -2.70
C PRO A 91 -10.52 15.19 -2.24
N ALA A 92 -9.67 15.35 -1.23
CA ALA A 92 -8.99 16.60 -0.92
C ALA A 92 -7.75 16.76 -1.83
N PRO A 93 -7.46 17.98 -2.32
CA PRO A 93 -6.40 18.23 -3.30
C PRO A 93 -5.02 18.04 -2.67
N ALA A 94 -4.14 17.34 -3.37
CA ALA A 94 -2.72 17.28 -3.06
C ALA A 94 -2.07 18.62 -3.45
N ASP A 95 -1.71 19.41 -2.45
CA ASP A 95 -0.70 20.45 -2.60
C ASP A 95 0.68 19.78 -2.54
N THR A 96 1.51 20.01 -3.55
CA THR A 96 2.93 20.26 -3.30
C THR A 96 3.56 21.00 -4.49
N PRO A 97 4.56 21.87 -4.25
CA PRO A 97 4.88 23.04 -5.07
C PRO A 97 6.07 22.83 -6.02
N LYS A 98 6.30 23.85 -6.88
CA LYS A 98 7.58 24.48 -7.28
C LYS A 98 7.83 24.56 -8.80
N LYS A 99 7.85 25.79 -9.33
CA LYS A 99 8.92 26.27 -10.23
C LYS A 99 8.89 27.80 -10.40
N GLU A 100 10.04 28.40 -10.07
CA GLU A 100 10.61 29.70 -10.48
C GLU A 100 9.86 31.00 -10.16
#